data_AF-A0A426R0R1-F1
#
_entry.id   AF-A0A426R0R1-F1
#
_cell.length_a   1.000
_cell.length_b   1.000
_cell.length_c   1.000
_cell.angle_alpha   90.00
_cell.angle_beta   90.00
_cell.angle_gamma   90.00
#
_symmetry.space_group_name_H-M   'P 1'
#
loop_
_entity.id
_entity.type
_entity.pdbx_description
1 polymer ?
#
loop_
_entity_poly.entity_id
_entity_poly.type
_entity_poly.pdbx_seq_one_letter_code
_entity_poly.pdbx_strand_id
1 'polypeptide(L)'
;MIVDCSDCKVRDIACADCVVTVLLGAPGWPSGERVDVRSRTSKIDIDQEELGAMGVLADVGLVPRLRLVTDDDQPMDSSSLPPRDHEADQQAM
;
A
#
# COMPACT_ATOMS: atom_id res chain seq x y z
N MET A 1 -21.94 -15.94 12.51
CA MET A 1 -21.80 -16.63 11.22
C MET A 1 -20.46 -17.34 11.22
N ILE A 2 -20.39 -18.60 10.79
CA ILE A 2 -19.16 -19.41 10.77
C ILE A 2 -18.82 -19.69 9.30
N VAL A 3 -17.57 -19.49 8.91
CA VAL A 3 -17.06 -19.79 7.56
C VAL A 3 -16.15 -21.02 7.67
N ASP A 4 -16.52 -22.10 6.98
CA ASP A 4 -15.70 -23.32 6.93
C ASP A 4 -14.81 -23.31 5.68
N CYS A 5 -13.56 -22.90 5.86
CA CYS A 5 -12.58 -22.90 4.78
C CYS A 5 -12.16 -24.32 4.37
N SER A 6 -12.43 -25.36 5.17
CA SER A 6 -11.97 -26.72 4.87
C SER A 6 -12.72 -27.39 3.72
N ASP A 7 -13.99 -27.03 3.50
CA ASP A 7 -14.85 -27.48 2.39
C ASP A 7 -14.99 -26.42 1.27
N CYS A 8 -14.22 -25.33 1.35
CA CYS A 8 -14.28 -24.26 0.36
C CYS A 8 -13.70 -24.75 -0.98
N LYS A 9 -14.57 -24.90 -1.99
CA LYS A 9 -14.21 -25.43 -3.33
C LYS A 9 -13.13 -24.61 -4.06
N VAL A 10 -12.99 -23.33 -3.70
CA VAL A 10 -11.99 -22.44 -4.29
C VAL A 10 -10.75 -22.29 -3.42
N ARG A 11 -10.65 -23.01 -2.29
CA ARG A 11 -9.53 -22.86 -1.34
C ARG A 11 -8.18 -23.03 -2.03
N ASP A 12 -8.05 -24.05 -2.86
CA ASP A 12 -6.77 -24.37 -3.49
C ASP A 12 -6.66 -23.75 -4.90
N ILE A 13 -7.59 -22.84 -5.26
CA ILE A 13 -7.70 -22.24 -6.59
C ILE A 13 -7.55 -20.71 -6.53
N ALA A 14 -8.20 -20.06 -5.56
CA ALA A 14 -8.33 -18.62 -5.47
C ALA A 14 -8.30 -18.10 -4.02
N CYS A 15 -7.75 -18.86 -3.06
CA CYS A 15 -7.62 -18.36 -1.69
C CYS A 15 -6.76 -17.11 -1.58
N ALA A 16 -5.78 -16.93 -2.48
CA ALA A 16 -4.92 -15.74 -2.48
C ALA A 16 -5.73 -14.44 -2.64
N ASP A 17 -6.84 -14.49 -3.36
CA ASP A 17 -7.70 -13.34 -3.67
C ASP A 17 -9.01 -13.34 -2.86
N CYS A 18 -9.15 -14.26 -1.89
CA CYS A 18 -10.34 -14.37 -1.06
C CYS A 18 -10.39 -13.27 0.01
N VAL A 19 -11.55 -12.65 0.24
CA VAL A 19 -11.76 -11.65 1.31
C VAL A 19 -11.37 -12.16 2.69
N VAL A 20 -11.52 -13.47 2.95
CA VAL A 20 -11.11 -14.09 4.22
C VAL A 20 -9.58 -13.99 4.40
N THR A 21 -8.81 -14.24 3.35
CA THR A 21 -7.35 -14.09 3.35
C THR A 21 -6.91 -12.64 3.50
N VAL A 22 -7.64 -11.70 2.90
CA VAL A 22 -7.37 -10.26 3.05
C VAL A 22 -7.56 -9.81 4.49
N LEU A 23 -8.63 -10.28 5.15
CA LEU A 23 -8.97 -9.85 6.51
C LEU A 23 -8.18 -10.59 7.59
N LEU A 24 -7.83 -11.87 7.37
CA LEU A 24 -7.25 -12.75 8.40
C LEU A 24 -5.82 -13.23 8.07
N GLY A 25 -5.31 -12.96 6.87
CA GLY A 25 -4.06 -13.52 6.35
C GLY A 25 -4.24 -14.89 5.70
N ALA A 26 -3.26 -15.29 4.89
CA ALA A 26 -3.27 -16.58 4.20
C ALA A 26 -3.08 -17.76 5.19
N PRO A 27 -3.79 -18.88 5.03
CA PRO A 27 -3.58 -20.07 5.86
C PRO A 27 -2.13 -20.56 5.75
N GLY A 28 -1.42 -20.69 6.88
CA GLY A 28 -0.01 -21.08 6.91
C GLY A 28 0.98 -19.91 6.87
N TRP A 29 0.50 -18.66 6.82
CA TRP A 29 1.32 -17.49 7.09
C TRP A 29 1.42 -17.34 8.63
N PRO A 30 2.62 -17.17 9.23
CA PRO A 30 2.76 -17.16 10.67
C PRO A 30 2.04 -15.94 11.23
N SER A 31 0.88 -16.19 11.83
CA SER A 31 0.05 -15.21 12.53
C SER A 31 0.71 -14.90 13.88
N GLY A 32 1.80 -14.12 13.86
CA GLY A 32 2.42 -13.63 15.09
C GLY A 32 3.93 -13.41 15.04
N GLU A 33 4.62 -13.99 14.06
CA GLU A 33 5.97 -13.54 13.73
C GLU A 33 5.81 -12.33 12.81
N ARG A 34 6.56 -11.25 13.07
CA ARG A 34 6.61 -10.12 12.14
C ARG A 34 7.02 -10.69 10.79
N VAL A 35 6.06 -10.89 9.89
CA VAL A 35 6.37 -11.07 8.48
C VAL A 35 7.13 -9.82 8.13
N ASP A 36 8.42 -9.96 7.83
CA ASP A 36 9.21 -8.84 7.37
C ASP A 36 8.63 -8.44 6.01
N VAL A 37 7.70 -7.47 6.03
CA VAL A 37 7.03 -6.93 4.85
C VAL A 37 8.07 -6.38 3.87
N ARG A 38 9.30 -6.10 4.33
CA ARG A 38 10.42 -5.69 3.48
C ARG A 38 10.91 -6.79 2.55
N SER A 39 10.67 -8.07 2.86
CA SER A 39 11.13 -9.19 2.04
C SER A 39 10.23 -9.51 0.85
N ARG A 40 9.04 -8.87 0.75
CA ARG A 40 8.18 -8.94 -0.45
C ARG A 40 8.01 -7.59 -1.14
N THR A 41 8.89 -6.62 -0.90
CA THR A 41 8.82 -5.30 -1.53
C THR A 41 9.23 -5.37 -3.01
N SER A 42 8.39 -6.01 -3.82
CA SER A 42 8.17 -5.49 -5.16
C SER A 42 7.61 -4.09 -4.97
N LYS A 43 8.44 -3.05 -5.17
CA LYS A 43 7.95 -1.68 -5.28
C LYS A 43 6.87 -1.68 -6.35
N ILE A 44 5.65 -1.38 -5.96
CA ILE A 44 4.55 -1.14 -6.91
C ILE A 44 4.80 0.26 -7.46
N ASP A 45 4.99 0.35 -8.77
CA ASP A 45 5.02 1.63 -9.48
C ASP A 45 3.57 2.01 -9.77
N ILE A 46 3.13 3.16 -9.27
CA ILE A 46 1.76 3.67 -9.48
C ILE A 46 1.92 5.04 -10.11
N ASP A 47 1.38 5.21 -11.31
CA ASP A 47 1.42 6.50 -12.00
C ASP A 47 0.36 7.49 -11.50
N GLN A 48 0.36 8.69 -12.07
CA GLN A 48 -0.53 9.76 -11.62
C GLN A 48 -1.99 9.51 -12.00
N GLU A 49 -2.24 8.91 -13.16
CA GLU A 49 -3.58 8.50 -13.60
C GLU A 49 -4.15 7.41 -12.69
N GLU A 50 -3.35 6.41 -12.33
CA GLU A 50 -3.71 5.34 -11.41
C GLU A 50 -3.99 5.88 -10.00
N LEU A 51 -3.13 6.77 -9.48
CA LEU A 51 -3.38 7.47 -8.21
C LEU A 51 -4.70 8.27 -8.26
N GLY A 52 -5.00 8.92 -9.38
CA GLY A 52 -6.26 9.61 -9.61
C GLY A 52 -7.46 8.66 -9.57
N ALA A 53 -7.37 7.51 -10.23
CA ALA A 53 -8.40 6.48 -10.23
C ALA A 53 -8.65 5.93 -8.81
N MET A 54 -7.60 5.63 -8.06
CA MET A 54 -7.69 5.25 -6.65
C MET A 54 -8.36 6.34 -5.80
N GLY A 55 -8.07 7.61 -6.11
CA GLY A 55 -8.74 8.76 -5.52
C GLY A 55 -10.26 8.67 -5.69
N VAL A 56 -10.74 8.52 -6.93
CA VAL A 56 -12.18 8.41 -7.24
C VAL A 56 -12.82 7.23 -6.51
N LEU A 57 -12.19 6.06 -6.49
CA LEU A 57 -12.70 4.89 -5.78
C LEU A 57 -12.83 5.14 -4.27
N ALA A 58 -11.89 5.87 -3.68
CA ALA A 58 -11.94 6.22 -2.28
C ALA A 58 -13.01 7.30 -1.98
N ASP A 59 -13.22 8.26 -2.87
CA ASP A 59 -14.27 9.27 -2.75
C ASP A 59 -15.68 8.65 -2.69
N VAL A 60 -15.91 7.56 -3.44
CA VAL A 60 -17.18 6.81 -3.40
C VAL A 60 -17.22 5.71 -2.34
N GLY A 61 -16.16 5.56 -1.54
CA GLY A 61 -16.10 4.60 -0.43
C GLY A 61 -15.88 3.13 -0.83
N LEU A 62 -15.40 2.87 -2.05
CA LEU A 62 -15.10 1.51 -2.52
C LEU A 62 -13.74 1.00 -2.01
N VAL A 63 -12.79 1.89 -1.73
CA VAL A 63 -11.47 1.56 -1.18
C VAL A 63 -11.06 2.56 -0.09
N PRO A 64 -10.20 2.17 0.87
CA PRO A 64 -9.57 3.12 1.77
C PRO A 64 -8.66 4.10 1.02
N ARG A 65 -8.56 5.36 1.51
CA ARG A 65 -7.56 6.32 1.00
C ARG A 65 -6.15 5.79 1.21
N LEU A 66 -5.31 5.89 0.18
CA LEU A 66 -3.90 5.54 0.27
C LEU A 66 -3.23 6.46 1.32
N ARG A 67 -2.59 5.86 2.33
CA ARG A 67 -1.76 6.55 3.31
C ARG A 67 -0.35 6.02 3.19
N LEU A 68 0.57 6.88 2.79
CA LEU A 68 1.99 6.56 2.76
C LEU A 68 2.50 6.55 4.20
N VAL A 69 2.99 5.40 4.64
CA VAL A 69 3.74 5.28 5.90
C VAL A 69 5.20 5.11 5.51
N THR A 70 6.01 6.11 5.81
CA THR A 70 7.47 6.02 5.73
C THR A 70 8.00 5.37 7.00
N ASP A 71 8.89 4.39 6.85
CA ASP A 71 9.70 3.92 7.97
C ASP A 71 10.64 5.06 8.39
N ASP A 72 10.45 5.60 9.60
CA ASP A 72 11.29 6.67 10.18
C ASP A 72 12.68 6.16 10.61
N ASP A 73 12.97 4.86 10.42
CA ASP A 73 14.26 4.21 10.73
C ASP A 73 15.28 4.36 9.59
N GLN A 74 15.29 5.52 8.94
CA GLN A 74 16.37 5.92 8.04
C GLN A 74 17.14 7.06 8.71
N PRO A 75 18.44 6.90 9.03
CA PRO A 75 19.27 8.05 9.32
C PRO A 75 19.21 8.95 8.09
N MET A 76 18.50 10.07 8.24
CA MET A 76 18.33 11.08 7.21
C MET A 76 19.71 11.57 6.75
N ASP A 77 20.22 11.07 5.62
CA ASP A 77 21.23 11.81 4.86
C ASP A 77 20.52 12.96 4.15
N SER A 78 20.28 14.01 4.95
CA SER A 78 19.49 15.20 4.62
C SER A 78 20.16 16.10 3.58
N SER A 79 21.20 15.63 2.90
CA SER A 79 22.13 16.52 2.20
C SER A 79 21.86 16.69 0.70
N SER A 80 20.78 16.14 0.13
CA SER A 80 20.56 16.21 -1.32
C SER A 80 19.12 16.42 -1.76
N LEU A 81 18.47 17.48 -1.28
CA LEU A 81 17.41 18.14 -2.06
C LEU A 81 17.62 19.65 -1.97
N PRO A 82 18.13 20.32 -3.03
CA PRO A 82 18.19 21.77 -3.03
C PRO A 82 16.77 22.34 -3.00
N PRO A 83 16.53 23.45 -2.27
CA PRO A 83 15.27 24.16 -2.34
C PRO A 83 15.04 24.60 -3.79
N ARG A 84 13.86 24.30 -4.32
CA ARG A 84 13.42 24.83 -5.62
C ARG A 84 13.11 26.31 -5.43
N ASP A 85 14.04 27.15 -5.83
CA ASP A 85 13.87 28.60 -5.93
C ASP A 85 12.57 28.93 -6.70
N HIS A 86 11.57 29.44 -5.98
CA HIS A 86 10.39 30.11 -6.55
C HIS A 86 10.56 31.64 -6.49
N GLU A 87 11.80 32.13 -6.48
CA GLU A 87 12.12 33.56 -6.31
C GLU A 87 12.86 34.17 -7.51
N ALA A 88 12.55 33.73 -8.74
CA ALA A 88 13.08 34.38 -9.96
C ALA A 88 12.02 35.13 -10.78
N ASP A 89 10.73 35.02 -10.48
CA ASP A 89 9.64 35.64 -11.28
C ASP A 89 9.01 36.89 -10.62
N GLN A 90 9.44 37.28 -9.42
CA GLN A 90 8.84 38.40 -8.66
C GLN A 90 9.65 39.70 -8.66
N GLN A 91 10.77 39.78 -9.39
CA GLN A 91 11.68 40.94 -9.37
C GLN A 91 11.65 41.80 -10.64
N ALA A 92 10.57 41.67 -11.43
CA ALA A 92 10.28 42.53 -12.58
C ALA A 92 8.97 43.31 -12.36
N MET A 93 8.97 44.21 -11.38
CA MET A 93 8.05 45.37 -11.25
C MET A 93 8.66 46.43 -10.33
#